data_AF-A0A4R2SJ54-F1
#
_entry.id   AF-A0A4R2SJ54-F1
#
_cell.length_a   1.000
_cell.length_b   1.000
_cell.length_c   1.000
_cell.angle_alpha   90.00
_cell.angle_beta   90.00
_cell.angle_gamma   90.00
#
_symmetry.space_group_name_H-M   'P 1'
#
loop_
_entity.id
_entity.type
_entity.pdbx_description
1 polymer ?
#
loop_
_entity_poly.entity_id
_entity_poly.type
_entity_poly.pdbx_seq_one_letter_code
_entity_poly.pdbx_strand_id
1 'polypeptide(L)' 'MTKVQDDSHFPADDNDDSTYFQRRAEWHEGRAEVAEDSSTRSLHLRFARLYAARATS' A
#
# COMPACT_ATOMS: atom_id res chain seq x y z
N MET A 1 -0.05 20.52 -18.72
CA MET A 1 -0.21 20.19 -17.29
C MET A 1 -0.37 18.69 -17.13
N THR A 2 0.72 17.97 -16.86
CA THR A 2 0.65 16.55 -16.49
C THR A 2 1.05 16.49 -15.03
N LYS A 3 0.05 16.38 -14.14
CA LYS A 3 0.25 16.30 -12.70
C LYS A 3 0.79 14.89 -12.43
N VAL A 4 2.12 14.75 -12.53
CA VAL A 4 2.85 13.58 -12.03
C VAL A 4 2.46 13.43 -10.58
N GLN A 5 1.75 12.34 -10.31
CA GLN A 5 1.32 11.98 -8.98
C GLN A 5 2.58 11.81 -8.13
N ASP A 6 2.55 12.46 -6.97
CA ASP A 6 3.61 12.55 -5.97
C ASP A 6 4.00 11.14 -5.52
N ASP A 7 4.98 10.57 -6.22
CA ASP A 7 5.63 9.33 -5.88
C ASP A 7 6.90 9.72 -5.13
N SER A 8 7.04 9.25 -3.89
CA SER A 8 8.27 9.30 -3.08
C SER A 8 8.53 10.55 -2.24
N HIS A 9 7.66 10.86 -1.28
CA HIS A 9 8.16 11.27 0.04
C HIS A 9 7.17 10.94 1.17
N PHE A 10 7.15 9.68 1.61
CA PHE A 10 6.58 9.37 2.92
C PHE A 10 7.68 9.67 3.95
N PRO A 11 7.57 10.72 4.77
CA PRO A 11 8.56 10.97 5.81
C PRO A 11 8.56 9.75 6.75
N ALA A 12 9.71 9.07 6.79
CA ALA A 12 10.01 8.08 7.81
C ALA A 12 10.21 8.84 9.12
N ASP A 13 9.10 9.14 9.80
CA ASP A 13 9.13 9.50 11.21
C ASP A 13 9.10 8.17 11.98
N ASP A 14 10.24 7.81 12.57
CA ASP A 14 10.62 6.52 13.18
C ASP A 14 9.78 6.11 14.41
N ASN A 15 8.51 6.51 14.52
CA ASN A 15 7.69 6.22 15.70
C ASN A 15 6.31 5.61 15.41
N ASP A 16 6.01 5.22 14.16
CA ASP A 16 4.79 4.47 13.91
C ASP A 16 4.87 3.53 12.69
N ASP A 17 5.79 2.57 12.79
CA ASP A 17 5.88 1.42 11.87
C ASP A 17 4.49 0.79 11.64
N SER A 18 3.65 0.73 12.69
CA SER A 18 2.30 0.17 12.61
C SER A 18 1.39 0.97 11.68
N THR A 19 1.38 2.30 11.81
CA THR A 19 0.63 3.20 10.93
C THR A 19 1.19 3.19 9.50
N TYR A 20 2.51 3.09 9.32
CA TYR A 20 3.09 2.95 7.98
C TYR A 20 2.59 1.68 7.29
N PHE A 21 2.68 0.53 7.98
CA PHE A 21 2.23 -0.74 7.42
C PHE A 21 0.72 -0.76 7.20
N GLN A 22 -0.07 -0.15 8.07
CA GLN A 22 -1.52 -0.04 7.87
C GLN A 22 -1.85 0.77 6.62
N ARG A 23 -1.30 1.98 6.48
CA ARG A 23 -1.52 2.82 5.27
C ARG A 23 -1.05 2.13 4.00
N ARG A 24 0.05 1.38 4.07
CA ARG A 24 0.56 0.61 2.93
C ARG A 24 -0.35 -0.55 2.55
N ALA A 25 -0.98 -1.19 3.53
CA ALA A 25 -1.99 -2.22 3.29
C ALA A 25 -3.19 -1.65 2.52
N GLU A 26 -3.76 -0.55 3.02
CA GLU A 26 -4.90 0.16 2.40
C GLU A 26 -4.58 0.62 0.97
N TRP A 27 -3.37 1.15 0.74
CA TRP A 27 -2.92 1.54 -0.60
C TRP A 27 -2.94 0.35 -1.57
N HIS A 28 -2.49 -0.81 -1.13
CA HIS A 28 -2.51 -2.03 -1.94
C HIS A 28 -3.94 -2.55 -2.17
N GLU A 29 -4.85 -2.44 -1.21
CA GLU A 29 -6.27 -2.79 -1.42
C GLU A 29 -6.91 -1.92 -2.49
N GLY A 30 -6.73 -0.59 -2.44
CA GLY A 30 -7.24 0.32 -3.46
C GLY A 30 -6.66 0.04 -4.85
N ARG A 31 -5.38 -0.33 -4.94
CA ARG A 31 -4.75 -0.75 -6.20
C ARG A 31 -5.31 -2.08 -6.72
N ALA A 32 -5.70 -3.00 -5.85
CA ALA A 32 -6.34 -4.25 -6.25
C ALA A 32 -7.75 -4.04 -6.83
N GLU A 33 -8.50 -3.08 -6.28
CA GLU A 33 -9.86 -2.73 -6.75
C GLU A 33 -9.84 -2.22 -8.20
N VAL A 34 -8.86 -1.37 -8.55
CA VAL A 34 -8.76 -0.78 -9.89
C VAL A 34 -7.92 -1.60 -10.88
N ALA A 35 -7.33 -2.72 -10.46
CA ALA A 35 -6.52 -3.56 -11.35
C ALA A 35 -7.39 -4.26 -12.40
N GLU A 36 -7.02 -4.15 -13.68
CA GLU A 36 -7.76 -4.73 -14.80
C GLU A 36 -7.61 -6.25 -14.87
N ASP A 37 -6.39 -6.75 -14.64
CA ASP A 37 -6.08 -8.17 -14.73
C ASP A 37 -6.03 -8.87 -13.35
N SER A 38 -6.38 -10.16 -13.37
CA SER A 38 -6.49 -10.97 -12.16
C SER A 38 -5.15 -11.24 -11.48
N SER A 39 -4.04 -11.26 -12.23
CA SER A 39 -2.69 -11.42 -11.69
C SER A 39 -2.23 -10.22 -10.87
N THR A 40 -2.37 -9.01 -11.42
CA THR A 40 -2.04 -7.75 -10.75
C THR A 40 -2.92 -7.51 -9.54
N ARG A 41 -4.23 -7.79 -9.66
CA ARG A 41 -5.15 -7.77 -8.51
C ARG A 41 -4.66 -8.70 -7.40
N SER A 42 -4.34 -9.95 -7.74
CA SER A 42 -3.88 -10.95 -6.78
C SER A 42 -2.56 -10.55 -6.12
N LEU A 43 -1.65 -9.92 -6.87
CA LEU A 43 -0.39 -9.41 -6.34
C LEU A 43 -0.62 -8.29 -5.32
N HIS A 44 -1.45 -7.31 -5.64
CA HIS A 44 -1.80 -6.23 -4.72
C HIS A 44 -2.50 -6.75 -3.46
N LEU A 45 -3.43 -7.70 -3.57
CA LEU A 45 -4.07 -8.33 -2.41
C LEU A 45 -3.07 -9.09 -1.51
N ARG A 46 -2.03 -9.72 -2.09
CA ARG A 46 -0.98 -10.38 -1.30
C ARG A 46 -0.18 -9.37 -0.49
N PHE A 47 0.21 -8.25 -1.11
CA PHE A 47 0.93 -7.20 -0.40
C PHE A 47 0.07 -6.53 0.67
N ALA A 48 -1.21 -6.27 0.40
CA ALA A 48 -2.14 -5.74 1.39
C ALA A 48 -2.16 -6.61 2.66
N ARG A 49 -2.30 -7.93 2.50
CA ARG A 49 -2.28 -8.88 3.62
C ARG A 49 -0.95 -8.90 4.37
N LEU A 50 0.16 -8.85 3.64
CA LEU A 50 1.51 -8.86 4.24
C LEU A 50 1.71 -7.63 5.13
N TYR A 51 1.34 -6.46 4.64
CA TYR A 51 1.47 -5.22 5.39
C TYR A 51 0.47 -5.13 6.55
N ALA A 52 -0.77 -5.57 6.37
CA ALA A 52 -1.76 -5.62 7.46
C ALA A 52 -1.28 -6.52 8.61
N ALA A 53 -0.72 -7.69 8.32
CA ALA A 53 -0.16 -8.58 9.33
C ALA A 53 1.00 -7.93 10.09
N ARG A 54 1.84 -7.16 9.38
CA ARG A 54 2.97 -6.45 9.98
C ARG A 54 2.53 -5.27 10.85
N ALA A 55 1.42 -4.60 10.50
CA ALA A 55 0.86 -3.51 11.30
C ALA A 55 0.35 -3.98 12.67
N THR A 56 -0.02 -5.26 12.79
CA THR A 56 -0.51 -5.87 14.04
C THR A 56 0.56 -6.62 14.84
N SER A 57 1.80 -6.66 14.34
CA SER A 57 2.92 -7.41 14.95
C SER A 57 3.67 -6.61 16.01
#